data_AF-A0A935VA01-F1
#
_entry.id   AF-A0A935VA01-F1
#
_cell.length_a   1.000
_cell.length_b   1.000
_cell.length_c   1.000
_cell.angle_alpha   90.00
_cell.angle_beta   90.00
_cell.angle_gamma   90.00
#
_symmetry.space_group_name_H-M   'P 1'
#
loop_
_entity.id
_entity.type
_entity.pdbx_description
1 polymer ?
#
loop_
_entity_poly.entity_id
_entity_poly.type
_entity_poly.pdbx_seq_one_letter_code
_entity_poly.pdbx_strand_id
1 'polypeptide(L)'
;MSDVLNRTVSAFNNRNFTLAGKLAAEGLASAQGRDELFWMGLLETCEGYDLLARKEMLESERKLIAAMQKLRNFGFRYRNFEITVALAGLRASVERIRAVQSGKHRVFDVSLHPTLRLAAKADD
;
A
#
# COMPACT_ATOMS: atom_id res chain seq x y z
N MET A 1 -13.13 -3.36 13.12
CA MET A 1 -12.45 -3.82 11.89
C MET A 1 -12.60 -2.84 10.70
N SER A 2 -13.80 -2.32 10.38
CA SER A 2 -13.95 -1.26 9.35
C SER A 2 -13.25 0.06 9.71
N ASP A 3 -13.17 0.39 11.00
CA ASP A 3 -12.55 1.65 11.47
C ASP A 3 -11.03 1.70 11.24
N VAL A 4 -10.32 0.62 11.58
CA VAL A 4 -8.86 0.53 11.41
C VAL A 4 -8.48 0.68 9.94
N LEU A 5 -9.20 0.04 9.02
CA LEU A 5 -8.94 0.15 7.58
C LEU A 5 -9.13 1.59 7.06
N ASN A 6 -10.20 2.27 7.48
CA ASN A 6 -10.43 3.68 7.13
C ASN A 6 -9.30 4.57 7.63
N ARG A 7 -8.87 4.36 8.89
CA ARG A 7 -7.76 5.10 9.50
C ARG A 7 -6.43 4.82 8.80
N THR A 8 -6.14 3.57 8.44
CA THR A 8 -4.94 3.19 7.68
C THR A 8 -4.92 3.90 6.32
N VAL A 9 -6.02 3.83 5.56
CA VAL A 9 -6.12 4.48 4.24
C VAL A 9 -5.99 6.00 4.36
N SER A 10 -6.65 6.61 5.35
CA SER A 10 -6.54 8.05 5.60
C SER A 10 -5.11 8.47 5.95
N ALA A 11 -4.45 7.75 6.87
CA ALA A 11 -3.06 8.01 7.23
C ALA A 11 -2.12 7.87 6.02
N PHE A 12 -2.32 6.82 5.22
CA PHE A 12 -1.53 6.58 4.01
C PHE A 12 -1.69 7.70 2.99
N ASN A 13 -2.93 8.10 2.69
CA ASN A 13 -3.22 9.14 1.71
C ASN A 13 -2.72 10.52 2.18
N ASN A 14 -2.64 10.75 3.49
CA ASN A 14 -2.00 11.92 4.10
C ASN A 14 -0.46 11.79 4.20
N ARG A 15 0.14 10.78 3.57
CA ARG A 15 1.59 10.50 3.56
C ARG A 15 2.20 10.23 4.94
N ASN A 16 1.37 9.92 5.93
CA ASN A 16 1.83 9.48 7.24
C ASN A 16 2.03 7.95 7.22
N PHE A 17 3.02 7.50 6.46
CA PHE A 17 3.27 6.08 6.21
C PHE A 17 3.65 5.31 7.48
N THR A 18 4.38 5.96 8.39
CA THR A 18 4.70 5.39 9.70
C THR A 18 3.43 5.10 10.52
N LEU A 19 2.47 6.03 10.57
CA LEU A 19 1.18 5.79 11.25
C LEU A 19 0.34 4.75 10.51
N ALA A 20 0.28 4.82 9.18
CA ALA A 20 -0.44 3.84 8.36
C ALA A 20 0.07 2.41 8.60
N GLY A 21 1.40 2.24 8.70
CA GLY A 21 2.02 0.95 9.04
C GLY A 21 1.61 0.44 10.43
N LYS A 22 1.62 1.30 11.45
CA LYS A 22 1.16 0.93 12.80
C LYS A 22 -0.30 0.48 12.80
N LEU A 23 -1.18 1.19 12.11
CA LEU A 23 -2.60 0.85 11.99
C LEU A 23 -2.81 -0.44 11.18
N ALA A 24 -2.03 -0.65 10.11
CA ALA A 24 -2.06 -1.90 9.36
C ALA A 24 -1.59 -3.11 10.19
N ALA A 25 -0.59 -2.92 11.05
CA ALA A 25 -0.14 -3.95 11.99
C ALA A 25 -1.20 -4.28 13.06
N GLU A 26 -1.94 -3.27 13.55
CA GLU A 26 -3.11 -3.48 14.42
C GLU A 26 -4.19 -4.31 13.71
N GLY A 27 -4.48 -3.98 12.44
CA GLY A 27 -5.39 -4.75 11.60
C GLY A 27 -4.93 -6.20 11.44
N LEU A 28 -3.64 -6.42 11.20
CA LEU A 28 -3.05 -7.76 11.06
C LEU A 28 -3.13 -8.57 12.36
N ALA A 29 -2.86 -7.95 13.51
CA ALA A 29 -2.86 -8.64 14.82
C ALA A 29 -4.22 -9.24 15.20
N SER A 30 -5.31 -8.75 14.61
CA SER A 30 -6.67 -9.25 14.82
C SER A 30 -7.25 -10.01 13.62
N ALA A 31 -6.48 -10.16 12.54
CA ALA A 31 -6.92 -10.81 11.33
C ALA A 31 -6.87 -12.34 11.46
N GLN A 32 -7.75 -13.03 10.74
CA GLN A 32 -7.75 -14.48 10.63
C GLN A 32 -7.95 -14.93 9.18
N GLY A 33 -7.29 -16.02 8.80
CA GLY A 33 -7.46 -16.65 7.50
C GLY A 33 -7.14 -15.69 6.35
N ARG A 34 -8.09 -15.47 5.43
CA ARG A 34 -7.86 -14.63 4.24
C ARG A 34 -7.59 -13.17 4.59
N ASP A 35 -8.09 -12.67 5.71
CA ASP A 35 -7.83 -11.29 6.15
C ASP A 35 -6.37 -11.06 6.53
N GLU A 36 -5.67 -12.08 7.05
CA GLU A 36 -4.24 -11.96 7.39
C GLU A 36 -3.42 -11.59 6.16
N LEU A 37 -3.64 -12.31 5.05
CA LEU A 37 -2.92 -12.06 3.81
C LEU A 37 -3.21 -10.65 3.25
N PHE A 38 -4.45 -10.16 3.40
CA PHE A 38 -4.82 -8.80 3.02
C PHE A 38 -4.06 -7.77 3.87
N TRP A 39 -4.10 -7.92 5.19
CA TRP A 39 -3.44 -6.99 6.11
C TRP A 39 -1.92 -7.03 6.01
N MET A 40 -1.32 -8.19 5.78
CA MET A 40 0.10 -8.31 5.46
C MET A 40 0.45 -7.51 4.20
N GLY A 41 -0.35 -7.63 3.13
CA GLY A 41 -0.13 -6.87 1.90
C GLY A 41 -0.28 -5.35 2.09
N LEU A 42 -1.25 -4.92 2.90
CA LEU A 42 -1.47 -3.51 3.23
C LEU A 42 -0.36 -2.96 4.15
N LEU A 43 0.13 -3.75 5.10
CA LEU A 43 1.26 -3.40 5.95
C LEU A 43 2.54 -3.23 5.13
N GLU A 44 2.86 -4.20 4.28
CA GLU A 44 4.03 -4.13 3.39
C GLU A 44 3.93 -2.95 2.42
N THR A 45 2.72 -2.59 1.99
CA THR A 45 2.49 -1.36 1.23
C THR A 45 2.92 -0.14 2.05
N CYS A 46 2.42 0.02 3.28
CA CYS A 46 2.75 1.16 4.13
C CYS A 46 4.25 1.24 4.43
N GLU A 47 4.88 0.12 4.77
CA GLU A 47 6.33 0.03 5.03
C GLU A 47 7.14 0.37 3.78
N GLY A 48 6.72 -0.10 2.60
CA GLY A 48 7.40 0.20 1.34
C GLY A 48 7.44 1.70 1.04
N TYR A 49 6.37 2.45 1.32
CA TYR A 49 6.36 3.91 1.15
C TYR A 49 7.08 4.66 2.27
N ASP A 50 7.10 4.14 3.50
CA ASP A 50 7.94 4.68 4.58
C ASP A 50 9.43 4.60 4.24
N LEU A 51 9.87 3.44 3.72
CA LEU A 51 11.23 3.24 3.20
C LEU A 51 11.54 4.17 2.02
N LEU A 52 10.58 4.34 1.10
CA LEU A 52 10.75 5.25 -0.03
C LEU A 52 10.93 6.71 0.41
N ALA A 53 10.17 7.14 1.42
CA ALA A 53 10.31 8.47 2.00
C ALA A 53 11.68 8.70 2.65
N ARG A 54 12.33 7.63 3.14
CA ARG A 54 13.70 7.62 3.66
C ARG A 54 14.78 7.45 2.59
N LYS A 55 14.38 7.35 1.31
CA LYS A 55 15.25 7.08 0.14
C LYS A 55 15.88 5.68 0.12
N GLU A 56 15.34 4.74 0.89
CA GLU A 56 15.74 3.33 0.91
C GLU A 56 15.05 2.57 -0.23
N MET A 57 15.45 2.90 -1.47
CA MET A 57 14.73 2.49 -2.69
C MET A 57 14.74 0.98 -2.94
N LEU A 58 15.84 0.29 -2.64
CA LEU A 58 15.95 -1.15 -2.88
C LEU A 58 15.03 -1.95 -1.95
N GLU A 59 15.02 -1.57 -0.68
CA GLU A 59 14.19 -2.16 0.37
C GLU A 59 12.72 -1.83 0.12
N SER A 60 12.42 -0.59 -0.29
CA SER A 60 11.09 -0.17 -0.73
C SER A 60 10.58 -1.05 -1.86
N GLU A 61 11.36 -1.22 -2.94
CA GLU A 61 10.96 -2.06 -4.08
C GLU A 61 10.58 -3.48 -3.64
N ARG A 62 11.41 -4.11 -2.79
CA ARG A 62 11.15 -5.45 -2.27
C ARG A 62 9.83 -5.53 -1.51
N LYS A 63 9.55 -4.55 -0.64
CA LYS A 63 8.29 -4.48 0.11
C LYS A 63 7.08 -4.28 -0.80
N LEU A 64 7.17 -3.38 -1.78
CA LEU A 64 6.08 -3.14 -2.72
C LEU A 64 5.79 -4.36 -3.61
N ILE A 65 6.83 -5.11 -4.01
CA ILE A 65 6.66 -6.38 -4.75
C ILE A 65 5.97 -7.43 -3.87
N ALA A 66 6.40 -7.58 -2.61
CA ALA A 66 5.78 -8.51 -1.67
C ALA A 66 4.30 -8.17 -1.43
N ALA A 67 3.98 -6.88 -1.28
CA ALA A 67 2.61 -6.40 -1.15
C ALA A 67 1.76 -6.79 -2.37
N MET A 68 2.26 -6.56 -3.59
CA MET A 68 1.55 -6.95 -4.82
C MET A 68 1.28 -8.46 -4.90
N GLN A 69 2.26 -9.29 -4.51
CA GLN A 69 2.10 -10.75 -4.51
C GLN A 69 0.99 -11.22 -3.57
N LYS A 70 0.80 -10.55 -2.43
CA LYS A 70 -0.27 -10.86 -1.47
C LYS A 70 -1.63 -10.34 -1.94
N LEU A 71 -1.67 -9.12 -2.47
CA LEU A 71 -2.92 -8.45 -2.84
C LEU A 71 -3.53 -8.95 -4.17
N ARG A 72 -2.74 -9.50 -5.10
CA ARG A 72 -3.22 -9.91 -6.45
C ARG A 72 -4.36 -10.95 -6.45
N ASN A 73 -4.52 -11.72 -5.39
CA ASN A 73 -5.52 -12.80 -5.30
C ASN A 73 -6.87 -12.34 -4.69
N PHE A 74 -7.06 -11.03 -4.49
CA PHE A 74 -8.26 -10.47 -3.88
C PHE A 74 -9.30 -9.95 -4.88
N GLY A 75 -9.05 -10.10 -6.19
CA GLY A 75 -9.96 -9.65 -7.24
C GLY A 75 -9.99 -8.12 -7.36
N PHE A 76 -11.13 -7.58 -7.79
CA PHE A 76 -11.30 -6.12 -7.99
C PHE A 76 -11.30 -5.34 -6.67
N ARG A 77 -12.01 -5.86 -5.67
CA ARG A 77 -12.26 -5.23 -4.38
C ARG A 77 -12.27 -6.31 -3.30
N TYR A 78 -11.75 -5.97 -2.13
CA TYR A 78 -11.91 -6.78 -0.93
C TYR A 78 -12.49 -5.93 0.19
N ARG A 79 -13.63 -6.37 0.75
CA ARG A 79 -14.46 -5.54 1.65
C ARG A 79 -14.82 -4.23 0.93
N ASN A 80 -14.47 -3.08 1.49
CA ASN A 80 -14.59 -1.78 0.83
C ASN A 80 -13.28 -1.29 0.19
N PHE A 81 -12.18 -2.05 0.18
CA PHE A 81 -10.90 -1.61 -0.38
C PHE A 81 -10.74 -1.97 -1.87
N GLU A 82 -10.39 -0.98 -2.70
CA GLU A 82 -10.18 -1.16 -4.15
C GLU A 82 -8.79 -1.73 -4.46
N ILE A 83 -8.71 -3.06 -4.55
CA ILE A 83 -7.47 -3.82 -4.74
C ILE A 83 -6.77 -3.47 -6.05
N THR A 84 -7.52 -3.38 -7.15
CA THR A 84 -6.95 -3.12 -8.48
C THR A 84 -6.33 -1.73 -8.58
N VAL A 85 -6.95 -0.72 -7.95
CA VAL A 85 -6.40 0.64 -7.88
C VAL A 85 -5.11 0.66 -7.08
N ALA A 86 -5.09 0.00 -5.92
CA ALA A 86 -3.87 -0.14 -5.12
C ALA A 86 -2.75 -0.83 -5.92
N LEU A 87 -3.04 -1.97 -6.54
CA LEU A 87 -2.07 -2.73 -7.35
C LEU A 87 -1.49 -1.92 -8.52
N ALA A 88 -2.33 -1.16 -9.23
CA ALA A 88 -1.88 -0.28 -10.31
C ALA A 88 -0.90 0.78 -9.78
N GLY A 89 -1.23 1.38 -8.63
CA GLY A 89 -0.40 2.34 -7.94
C GLY A 89 0.95 1.78 -7.47
N LEU A 90 0.94 0.59 -6.88
CA LEU A 90 2.14 -0.13 -6.45
C LEU A 90 3.06 -0.42 -7.64
N ARG A 91 2.48 -0.91 -8.74
CA ARG A 91 3.24 -1.23 -9.96
C ARG A 91 3.92 0.00 -10.54
N ALA A 92 3.19 1.10 -10.69
CA ALA A 92 3.75 2.36 -11.20
C ALA A 92 4.92 2.86 -10.32
N SER A 93 4.80 2.72 -9.00
CA SER A 93 5.85 3.09 -8.07
C SER A 93 7.10 2.20 -8.20
N VAL A 94 6.93 0.88 -8.33
CA VAL A 94 8.06 -0.05 -8.58
C VAL A 94 8.75 0.26 -9.91
N GLU A 95 8.00 0.50 -10.98
CA GLU A 95 8.55 0.88 -12.29
C GLU A 95 9.36 2.18 -12.18
N ARG A 96 8.85 3.17 -11.42
CA ARG A 96 9.56 4.42 -11.19
C ARG A 96 10.81 4.25 -10.34
N ILE A 97 10.77 3.45 -9.27
CA ILE A 97 11.95 3.13 -8.44
C ILE A 97 13.07 2.56 -9.32
N ARG A 98 12.76 1.55 -10.13
CA ARG A 98 13.71 0.94 -11.07
C ARG A 98 14.28 1.93 -12.08
N ALA A 99 13.44 2.84 -12.57
CA ALA A 99 13.86 3.85 -13.52
C ALA A 99 14.82 4.88 -12.90
N VAL A 100 14.65 5.20 -11.60
CA VAL A 100 15.61 6.03 -10.86
C VAL A 100 16.91 5.27 -10.60
N GLN A 101 16.83 4.03 -10.12
CA GLN A 101 18.00 3.20 -9.83
C GLN A 101 18.86 2.90 -11.07
N SER A 102 18.23 2.75 -12.24
CA SER A 102 18.93 2.56 -13.52
C SER A 102 19.47 3.85 -14.15
N GLY A 103 19.31 5.00 -13.49
CA GLY A 103 19.76 6.31 -13.98
C GLY A 103 18.89 6.90 -15.11
N LYS A 104 17.77 6.25 -15.49
CA LYS A 104 16.83 6.78 -16.49
C LYS A 104 16.08 8.01 -15.99
N HIS A 105 15.90 8.13 -14.67
CA HIS A 105 15.38 9.32 -14.01
C HIS A 105 16.29 9.77 -12.87
N ARG A 106 16.40 11.08 -12.65
CA ARG A 106 17.25 11.63 -11.58
C ARG A 106 16.64 11.48 -10.18
N VAL A 107 15.32 11.57 -10.06
CA VAL A 107 14.61 11.56 -8.77
C VAL A 107 13.29 10.80 -8.88
N PHE A 108 12.84 10.24 -7.75
CA PHE A 108 11.48 9.73 -7.61
C PHE A 108 10.53 10.92 -7.45
N ASP A 109 9.52 11.01 -8.32
CA ASP A 109 8.49 12.04 -8.23
C ASP A 109 7.43 11.63 -7.21
N VAL A 110 7.39 12.33 -6.08
CA VAL A 110 6.46 12.07 -4.97
C VAL A 110 4.99 12.34 -5.31
N SER A 111 4.69 12.97 -6.45
CA SER A 111 3.32 13.07 -6.97
C SER A 111 2.78 11.73 -7.46
N LEU A 112 3.66 10.76 -7.70
CA LEU A 112 3.32 9.41 -8.16
C LEU A 112 2.94 8.46 -7.01
N HIS A 113 2.96 8.93 -5.75
CA HIS A 113 2.42 8.14 -4.65
C HIS A 113 0.95 7.81 -4.92
N PRO A 114 0.55 6.53 -4.82
CA PRO A 114 -0.81 6.15 -5.10
C PRO A 114 -1.76 6.68 -4.04
N THR A 115 -3.01 6.89 -4.43
CA THR A 115 -4.09 7.11 -3.48
C THR A 115 -4.82 5.79 -3.28
N LEU A 116 -4.83 5.28 -2.04
CA LEU A 116 -5.61 4.11 -1.68
C LEU A 116 -7.09 4.51 -1.63
N ARG A 117 -7.95 3.67 -2.20
CA ARG A 117 -9.39 3.97 -2.30
C ARG A 117 -10.23 2.98 -1.52
N LEU A 118 -11.25 3.54 -0.89
CA LEU A 118 -12.33 2.79 -0.29
C LEU A 118 -13.59 3.07 -1.11
N ALA A 119 -14.26 2.02 -1.57
CA ALA A 119 -15.58 2.13 -2.16
C ALA A 119 -16.50 2.82 -1.15
N ALA A 120 -17.26 3.81 -1.61
CA ALA A 120 -18.32 4.41 -0.82
C ALA A 120 -19.26 3.31 -0.32
N LYS A 121 -19.69 3.39 0.95
CA LYS A 121 -20.89 2.65 1.34
C LYS A 121 -22.00 3.17 0.43
N ALA A 122 -22.68 2.28 -0.29
CA ALA A 122 -24.01 2.62 -0.77
C ALA A 122 -24.85 2.86 0.48
N ASP A 123 -25.31 4.08 0.66
CA ASP A 123 -26.38 4.38 1.62
C ASP A 123 -27.63 3.65 1.08
N ASP A 124 -27.97 2.53 1.70
CA ASP A 124 -29.32 1.93 1.63
C ASP A 124 -30.08 2.36 2.90
#